data_AF-A0A1B6GP82-F1
#
_entry.id   AF-A0A1B6GP82-F1
#
_cell.length_a   1.000
_cell.length_b   1.000
_cell.length_c   1.000
_cell.angle_alpha   90.00
_cell.angle_beta   90.00
_cell.angle_gamma   90.00
#
_symmetry.space_group_name_H-M   'P 1'
#
loop_
_entity.id
_entity.type
_entity.pdbx_description
1 polymer ?
#
loop_
_entity_poly.entity_id
_entity_poly.type
_entity_poly.pdbx_seq_one_letter_code
_entity_poly.pdbx_strand_id
1 'polypeptide(L)'
;YDTIVSVLEVCSRIKTTEEKLFDLYRNDVAEAGSGKEQFNHHVKYNGYLEKLLQLLKVDLGKAVLPSMIPKTVEDGGPSFLNLEPEKIASSFNWSSEHLNYFKKLRNETISLWKTLEENMSYETVEESNSVSSNDN
;
A
#
# COMPACT_ATOMS: atom_id res chain seq x y z
N TYR A 1 23.95 0.49 -11.15
CA TYR A 1 23.02 -0.52 -11.67
C TYR A 1 21.66 -0.25 -11.04
N ASP A 2 20.89 0.68 -11.60
CA ASP A 2 19.48 0.84 -11.22
C ASP A 2 18.70 -0.26 -11.91
N THR A 3 18.37 -1.31 -11.17
CA THR A 3 17.45 -2.34 -11.66
C THR A 3 16.10 -1.66 -11.82
N ILE A 4 15.60 -1.55 -13.05
CA ILE A 4 14.22 -1.15 -13.31
C ILE A 4 13.34 -2.19 -12.62
N VAL A 5 12.81 -1.84 -11.46
CA VAL A 5 11.86 -2.67 -10.72
C VAL A 5 10.52 -2.52 -11.40
N SER A 6 9.96 -3.61 -11.90
CA SER A 6 8.67 -3.58 -12.60
C SER A 6 7.51 -3.28 -11.65
N VAL A 7 6.41 -2.73 -12.18
CA VAL A 7 5.16 -2.51 -11.43
C VAL A 7 4.70 -3.79 -10.72
N LEU A 8 4.74 -4.93 -11.41
CA LEU A 8 4.37 -6.24 -10.85
C LEU A 8 5.23 -6.64 -9.65
N GLU A 9 6.54 -6.36 -9.70
CA GLU A 9 7.45 -6.64 -8.58
C GLU A 9 7.13 -5.75 -7.37
N VAL A 10 6.83 -4.46 -7.59
CA VAL A 10 6.42 -3.56 -6.50
C VAL A 10 5.10 -4.03 -5.88
N CYS A 11 4.09 -4.35 -6.69
CA CYS A 11 2.81 -4.86 -6.21
C CYS A 11 2.95 -6.17 -5.42
N SER A 12 3.81 -7.08 -5.87
CA SER A 12 4.12 -8.31 -5.13
C SER A 12 4.73 -8.03 -3.75
N ARG A 13 5.63 -7.04 -3.66
CA ARG A 13 6.24 -6.61 -2.39
C ARG A 13 5.22 -5.93 -1.47
N ILE A 14 4.31 -5.13 -2.01
CA ILE A 14 3.20 -4.52 -1.27
C ILE A 14 2.37 -5.63 -0.62
N LYS A 15 1.88 -6.60 -1.42
CA LYS A 15 1.07 -7.72 -0.94
C LYS A 15 1.76 -8.52 0.15
N THR A 16 3.00 -8.95 -0.11
CA THR A 16 3.79 -9.75 0.86
C THR A 16 3.99 -8.99 2.18
N THR A 17 4.24 -7.68 2.10
CA THR A 17 4.44 -6.86 3.30
C THR A 17 3.14 -6.61 4.04
N GLU A 18 2.02 -6.44 3.33
CA GLU A 18 0.69 -6.30 3.93
C GLU A 18 0.28 -7.55 4.72
N GLU A 19 0.39 -8.72 4.10
CA GLU A 19 0.09 -10.01 4.74
C GLU A 19 0.91 -10.16 6.02
N LYS A 20 2.22 -9.84 5.96
CA LYS A 20 3.10 -9.87 7.12
C LYS A 20 2.68 -8.87 8.20
N LEU A 21 2.31 -7.64 7.84
CA LEU A 21 1.85 -6.63 8.80
C LEU A 21 0.53 -7.05 9.45
N PHE A 22 -0.40 -7.60 8.67
CA PHE A 22 -1.67 -8.11 9.18
C PHE A 22 -1.45 -9.24 10.19
N ASP A 23 -0.61 -10.22 9.83
CA ASP A 23 -0.26 -11.33 10.73
C ASP A 23 0.46 -10.86 11.99
N LEU A 24 1.38 -9.90 11.86
CA LEU A 24 2.09 -9.31 13.00
C LEU A 24 1.14 -8.57 13.94
N TYR A 25 0.22 -7.74 13.43
CA TYR A 25 -0.66 -6.94 14.27
C TYR A 25 -1.86 -7.72 14.82
N ARG A 26 -2.29 -8.79 14.14
CA ARG A 26 -3.42 -9.63 14.58
C ARG A 26 -3.03 -10.63 15.65
N ASN A 27 -1.83 -11.19 15.56
CA ASN A 27 -1.39 -12.24 16.47
C ASN A 27 -0.56 -11.61 17.60
N ASP A 28 -0.96 -11.86 18.84
CA ASP A 28 -0.20 -11.54 20.06
C ASP A 28 0.96 -12.53 20.22
N VAL A 29 1.81 -12.62 19.19
CA VAL A 29 2.90 -13.60 19.14
C VAL A 29 3.94 -13.14 20.14
N ALA A 30 4.11 -13.91 21.21
CA ALA A 30 5.19 -13.75 22.19
C ALA A 30 6.61 -13.79 21.55
N GLU A 31 6.70 -14.24 20.29
CA GLU A 31 7.91 -14.25 19.45
C GLU A 31 7.95 -13.16 18.37
N ALA A 32 6.89 -12.35 18.19
CA ALA A 32 6.93 -11.27 17.22
C ALA A 32 7.93 -10.23 17.71
N GLY A 33 9.00 -10.06 16.93
CA GLY A 33 10.12 -9.20 17.28
C GLY A 33 9.69 -7.80 17.74
N SER A 34 10.62 -7.14 18.43
CA SER A 34 10.43 -5.82 19.06
C SER A 34 9.59 -4.86 18.21
N GLY A 35 8.85 -3.92 18.82
CA GLY A 35 8.08 -2.90 18.09
C GLY A 35 8.83 -2.24 16.92
N LYS A 36 10.16 -2.14 17.02
CA LYS A 36 11.06 -1.72 15.93
C LYS A 36 10.91 -2.54 14.63
N GLU A 37 10.76 -3.86 14.69
CA GLU A 37 10.58 -4.72 13.51
C GLU A 37 9.23 -4.44 12.83
N GLN A 38 8.18 -4.25 13.63
CA GLN A 38 6.83 -3.92 13.15
C GLN A 38 6.84 -2.57 12.42
N PHE A 39 7.48 -1.56 13.01
CA PHE A 39 7.70 -0.26 12.38
C PHE A 39 8.51 -0.35 11.09
N ASN A 40 9.59 -1.14 11.06
CA ASN A 40 10.37 -1.32 9.85
C ASN A 40 9.55 -1.93 8.72
N HIS A 41 8.63 -2.84 9.03
CA HIS A 41 7.72 -3.41 8.03
C HIS A 41 6.71 -2.37 7.53
N HIS A 42 6.15 -1.53 8.40
CA HIS A 42 5.22 -0.47 8.01
C HIS A 42 5.91 0.60 7.15
N VAL A 43 7.12 1.01 7.52
CA VAL A 43 7.93 1.94 6.72
C VAL A 43 8.23 1.36 5.33
N LYS A 44 8.59 0.07 5.25
CA LYS A 44 8.79 -0.61 3.96
C LYS A 44 7.51 -0.62 3.13
N TYR A 45 6.36 -0.87 3.75
CA TYR A 45 5.07 -0.83 3.08
C TYR A 45 4.80 0.54 2.45
N ASN A 46 4.94 1.63 3.23
CA ASN A 46 4.80 2.99 2.71
C ASN A 46 5.79 3.27 1.57
N GLY A 47 7.04 2.86 1.71
CA GLY A 47 8.05 3.02 0.65
C GLY A 47 7.70 2.26 -0.64
N TYR A 48 7.03 1.11 -0.55
CA TYR A 48 6.54 0.41 -1.75
C TYR A 48 5.31 1.10 -2.36
N LEU A 49 4.39 1.65 -1.56
CA LEU A 49 3.28 2.47 -2.08
C LEU A 49 3.80 3.73 -2.80
N GLU A 50 4.77 4.42 -2.22
CA GLU A 50 5.42 5.58 -2.84
C GLU A 50 6.11 5.21 -4.15
N LYS A 51 6.81 4.07 -4.17
CA LYS A 51 7.45 3.58 -5.40
C LYS A 51 6.43 3.23 -6.47
N LEU A 52 5.30 2.62 -6.10
CA LEU A 52 4.21 2.35 -7.04
C LEU A 52 3.62 3.65 -7.58
N LEU A 53 3.39 4.66 -6.74
CA LEU A 53 2.94 5.99 -7.17
C LEU A 53 3.93 6.65 -8.13
N GLN A 54 5.24 6.55 -7.86
CA GLN A 54 6.27 7.08 -8.76
C GLN A 54 6.26 6.36 -10.11
N LEU A 55 6.16 5.02 -10.10
CA LEU A 55 6.07 4.24 -11.33
C LEU A 55 4.83 4.62 -12.14
N LEU A 56 3.67 4.76 -11.51
CA LEU A 56 2.46 5.22 -12.18
C LEU A 56 2.65 6.63 -12.76
N LYS A 57 3.23 7.57 -12.02
CA LYS A 57 3.50 8.93 -12.50
C LYS A 57 4.50 9.01 -13.66
N VAL A 58 5.50 8.13 -13.69
CA VAL A 58 6.55 8.12 -14.73
C VAL A 58 6.12 7.32 -15.96
N ASP A 59 5.43 6.20 -15.77
CA ASP A 59 4.94 5.31 -16.84
C ASP A 59 3.51 5.65 -17.30
N LEU A 60 2.87 6.71 -16.78
CA LEU A 60 1.69 7.34 -17.39
C LEU A 60 1.95 7.84 -18.84
N GLY A 61 3.20 7.84 -19.30
CA GLY A 61 3.56 8.00 -20.71
C GLY A 61 3.63 6.69 -21.52
N LYS A 62 3.55 5.52 -20.88
CA LYS A 62 3.69 4.17 -21.47
C LYS A 62 2.87 3.11 -20.71
N ALA A 63 1.54 3.25 -20.69
CA ALA A 63 0.60 2.14 -20.54
C ALA A 63 0.84 1.17 -19.35
N VAL A 64 0.88 1.66 -18.11
CA VAL A 64 0.60 0.78 -16.96
C VAL A 64 -0.91 0.62 -16.87
N LEU A 65 -1.46 -0.40 -17.53
CA LEU A 65 -2.90 -0.65 -17.43
C LEU A 65 -3.27 -0.93 -15.96
N PRO A 66 -4.34 -0.33 -15.42
CA PRO A 66 -4.83 -0.63 -14.07
C PRO A 66 -5.05 -2.14 -13.85
N SER A 67 -5.33 -2.88 -14.92
CA SER A 67 -5.44 -4.35 -14.94
C SER A 67 -4.15 -5.11 -14.61
N MET A 68 -2.98 -4.46 -14.67
CA MET A 68 -1.70 -5.02 -14.23
C MET A 68 -1.45 -4.87 -12.73
N ILE A 69 -2.21 -4.01 -12.05
CA ILE A 69 -2.16 -3.90 -10.60
C ILE A 69 -2.98 -5.07 -10.05
N PRO A 70 -2.36 -6.02 -9.31
CA PRO A 70 -3.06 -7.18 -8.81
C PRO A 70 -4.25 -6.80 -7.94
N LYS A 71 -5.34 -7.58 -8.03
CA LYS A 71 -6.56 -7.44 -7.22
C LYS A 71 -6.35 -7.31 -5.71
N THR A 72 -5.20 -7.72 -5.20
CA THR A 72 -4.83 -7.48 -3.81
C THR A 72 -4.67 -6.01 -3.44
N VAL A 73 -4.63 -5.12 -4.43
CA VAL A 73 -4.71 -3.68 -4.22
C VAL A 73 -6.18 -3.18 -4.30
N GLU A 74 -7.19 -4.06 -4.48
CA GLU A 74 -8.58 -3.65 -4.73
C GLU A 74 -9.40 -3.34 -3.46
N ASP A 75 -10.16 -2.25 -3.57
CA ASP A 75 -11.42 -1.84 -2.93
C ASP A 75 -11.48 -1.62 -1.41
N GLY A 76 -10.64 -2.26 -0.59
CA GLY A 76 -10.76 -2.18 0.88
C GLY A 76 -9.70 -1.33 1.59
N GLY A 77 -8.63 -0.97 0.87
CA GLY A 77 -7.40 -0.51 1.51
C GLY A 77 -6.65 -1.61 2.27
N PRO A 78 -5.43 -1.31 2.77
CA PRO A 78 -4.61 -2.29 3.45
C PRO A 78 -5.36 -2.91 4.64
N SER A 79 -5.47 -4.24 4.66
CA SER A 79 -6.26 -5.01 5.62
C SER A 79 -5.92 -4.72 7.09
N PHE A 80 -4.64 -4.44 7.38
CA PHE A 80 -4.17 -4.10 8.71
C PHE A 80 -4.67 -2.73 9.23
N LEU A 81 -5.16 -1.86 8.35
CA LEU A 81 -5.80 -0.60 8.73
C LEU A 81 -7.18 -0.78 9.37
N ASN A 82 -7.74 -1.99 9.38
CA ASN A 82 -8.99 -2.27 10.10
C ASN A 82 -8.75 -2.60 11.58
N LEU A 83 -7.50 -2.81 11.98
CA LEU A 83 -7.13 -3.10 13.36
C LEU A 83 -7.07 -1.80 14.17
N GLU A 84 -7.49 -1.83 15.44
CA GLU A 84 -7.44 -0.66 16.33
C GLU A 84 -6.00 -0.38 16.81
N PRO A 85 -5.43 0.82 16.55
CA PRO A 85 -4.08 1.17 16.99
C PRO A 85 -3.82 0.95 18.48
N GLU A 86 -4.79 1.26 19.33
CA GLU A 86 -4.72 1.17 20.77
C GLU A 86 -4.64 -0.28 21.26
N LYS A 87 -5.34 -1.20 20.58
CA LYS A 87 -5.27 -2.64 20.86
C LYS A 87 -3.90 -3.18 20.48
N ILE A 88 -3.39 -2.83 19.30
CA ILE A 88 -2.05 -3.21 18.84
C ILE A 88 -0.99 -2.72 19.84
N ALA A 89 -1.04 -1.43 20.20
CA ALA A 89 -0.10 -0.85 21.16
C ALA A 89 -0.14 -1.55 22.52
N SER A 90 -1.32 -1.95 22.97
CA SER A 90 -1.50 -2.67 24.23
C SER A 90 -0.90 -4.09 24.16
N SER A 91 -1.13 -4.83 23.08
CA SER A 91 -0.52 -6.16 22.86
C SER A 91 1.01 -6.12 22.86
N PHE A 92 1.60 -5.06 22.31
CA PHE A 92 3.05 -4.92 22.22
C PHE A 92 3.69 -4.05 23.31
N ASN A 93 2.93 -3.65 24.34
CA ASN A 93 3.39 -2.76 25.41
C ASN A 93 4.10 -1.50 24.91
N TRP A 94 3.58 -0.90 23.84
CA TRP A 94 4.14 0.32 23.26
C TRP A 94 3.97 1.52 24.20
N SER A 95 4.98 2.38 24.23
CA SER A 95 4.85 3.71 24.85
C SER A 95 3.87 4.59 24.06
N SER A 96 3.35 5.63 24.69
CA SER A 96 2.50 6.63 24.01
C SER A 96 3.21 7.28 22.81
N GLU A 97 4.53 7.46 22.90
CA GLU A 97 5.36 7.95 21.79
C GLU A 97 5.35 6.98 20.59
N HIS A 98 5.55 5.68 20.85
CA HIS A 98 5.46 4.66 19.80
C HIS A 98 4.05 4.62 19.18
N LEU A 99 2.99 4.63 19.99
CA LEU A 99 1.62 4.67 19.46
C LEU A 99 1.39 5.90 18.56
N ASN A 100 1.87 7.08 18.97
CA ASN A 100 1.73 8.30 18.18
C ASN A 100 2.49 8.21 16.86
N TYR A 101 3.71 7.65 16.87
CA TYR A 101 4.48 7.43 15.65
C TYR A 101 3.79 6.43 14.71
N PHE A 102 3.21 5.35 15.25
CA PHE A 102 2.41 4.39 14.48
C PHE A 102 1.20 5.05 13.83
N LYS A 103 0.43 5.84 14.60
CA LYS A 103 -0.72 6.58 14.07
C LYS A 103 -0.32 7.53 12.93
N LYS A 104 0.84 8.18 13.04
CA LYS A 104 1.37 9.04 11.98
C LYS A 104 1.66 8.24 10.70
N LEU A 105 2.41 7.14 10.82
CA LEU A 105 2.69 6.26 9.67
C LEU A 105 1.42 5.70 9.04
N ARG A 106 0.42 5.36 9.86
CA ARG A 106 -0.88 4.88 9.40
C ARG A 106 -1.62 5.94 8.58
N ASN A 107 -1.62 7.20 9.02
CA ASN A 107 -2.22 8.29 8.27
C ASN A 107 -1.49 8.55 6.94
N GLU A 108 -0.17 8.41 6.92
CA GLU A 108 0.63 8.47 5.69
C GLU A 108 0.25 7.33 4.74
N THR A 109 0.11 6.10 5.24
CA THR A 109 -0.38 4.95 4.45
C THR A 109 -1.75 5.22 3.83
N ILE A 110 -2.71 5.71 4.62
CA ILE A 110 -4.07 6.03 4.15
C ILE A 110 -4.01 7.09 3.04
N SER A 111 -3.15 8.10 3.20
CA SER A 111 -3.01 9.17 2.21
C SER A 111 -2.41 8.66 0.91
N LEU A 112 -1.32 7.87 0.99
CA LEU A 112 -0.69 7.24 -0.18
C LEU A 112 -1.66 6.32 -0.91
N TRP A 113 -2.45 5.56 -0.16
CA TRP A 113 -3.46 4.67 -0.71
C TRP A 113 -4.53 5.42 -1.51
N LYS A 114 -5.11 6.47 -0.93
CA LYS A 114 -6.11 7.30 -1.62
C LYS A 114 -5.56 7.91 -2.91
N THR A 115 -4.32 8.38 -2.89
CA THR A 115 -3.68 8.90 -4.10
C THR A 115 -3.50 7.80 -5.16
N LEU A 116 -3.17 6.57 -4.77
CA LEU A 116 -3.11 5.44 -5.70
C LEU A 116 -4.49 5.18 -6.33
N GLU A 117 -5.54 5.09 -5.51
CA GLU A 117 -6.92 4.88 -5.96
C GLU A 117 -7.38 5.95 -6.96
N GLU A 118 -7.08 7.23 -6.67
CA GLU A 118 -7.36 8.34 -7.57
C GLU A 118 -6.65 8.14 -8.92
N ASN A 119 -5.34 7.85 -8.91
CA ASN A 119 -4.55 7.69 -10.15
C ASN A 119 -5.02 6.49 -10.98
N MET A 120 -5.40 5.37 -10.35
CA MET A 120 -5.96 4.20 -11.04
C MET A 120 -7.36 4.47 -11.62
N SER A 121 -8.17 5.28 -10.94
CA SER A 121 -9.53 5.61 -11.38
C SER A 121 -9.53 6.54 -12.60
N TYR A 122 -8.61 7.50 -12.68
CA TYR A 122 -8.52 8.43 -13.82
C TYR A 122 -8.28 7.71 -15.16
N GLU A 123 -7.45 6.66 -15.21
CA GLU A 123 -7.19 5.92 -16.46
C GLU A 123 -8.40 5.13 -16.97
N THR A 124 -9.22 4.55 -16.08
CA THR A 124 -10.44 3.83 -16.51
C THR A 124 -11.46 4.73 -17.23
N VAL A 125 -11.46 6.04 -16.94
CA VAL A 125 -12.35 7.01 -17.59
C VAL A 125 -11.82 7.47 -18.96
N GLU A 126 -10.50 7.58 -19.14
CA GLU A 126 -9.91 7.95 -20.44
C GLU A 126 -10.02 6.84 -21.49
N GLU A 127 -9.85 5.56 -21.11
CA GLU A 127 -10.09 4.42 -22.03
C GLU A 127 -11.57 4.29 -22.43
N SER A 128 -12.50 4.65 -21.55
CA SER A 128 -13.95 4.59 -21.83
C SER A 128 -14.41 5.65 -22.83
N ASN A 129 -13.70 6.78 -22.93
CA ASN A 129 -14.06 7.89 -23.83
C ASN A 129 -13.43 7.79 -25.22
N SER A 130 -12.59 6.78 -25.48
CA SER A 130 -11.92 6.57 -26.79
C SER A 130 -12.58 5.50 -27.67
N VAL A 131 -13.70 4.91 -27.25
CA VAL A 131 -14.55 4.03 -28.08
C VAL A 131 -15.93 4.64 -28.30
N SER A 132 -15.99 5.75 -29.04
CA SER A 132 -17.21 6.16 -29.73
C SER A 132 -16.89 7.27 -30.72
N SER A 133 -16.61 6.91 -31.97
CA SER A 133 -17.07 7.57 -33.20
C SER A 133 -16.23 7.08 -34.37
N ASN A 134 -16.55 5.88 -34.87
CA ASN A 134 -16.37 5.56 -36.28
C ASN A 134 -17.21 4.33 -36.58
N ASP A 135 -18.50 4.55 -36.82
CA ASP A 135 -19.29 3.66 -37.67
C ASP A 135 -20.21 4.55 -38.50
N ASN A 136 -19.87 4.56 -39.80
CA ASN A 136 -20.55 5.07 -41.02
C ASN A 136 -21.88 5.82 -40.90
#